data_AF-A0A454CYF1-F1
#
_entry.id   AF-A0A454CYF1-F1
#
_cell.length_a   1.000
_cell.length_b   1.000
_cell.length_c   1.000
_cell.angle_alpha   90.00
_cell.angle_beta   90.00
_cell.angle_gamma   90.00
#
_symmetry.space_group_name_H-M   'P 1'
#
loop_
_entity.id
_entity.type
_entity.pdbx_description
1 polymer ?
#
loop_
_entity_poly.entity_id
_entity_poly.type
_entity_poly.pdbx_seq_one_letter_code
_entity_poly.pdbx_strand_id
1 'polypeptide(L)'
;MTNIGTKFLLAQRFVFDPNSNSLADQQNGNEVVRLGSNESRILLMLAERPNEVLTRNELHEFVWREQGFEVDDSSLTQAISTLRKMLKDSTKSPEFVKTVPKRGYQLICSVERLSPLSSEAALTDVDAQEEENEAPVVDLEQFAEPTAETKAGTAVEQAPTAQPLKSAPAQKNTNWLFRIIVLVALLLPVGVLMLTNPAESQFRQIGEYHNVPVMTPINHPQLNNWLPSIEQCIQRYVEHHAAESSPVEVIATGGQNNQLILNYIHDSDHSYENVTLRIFAGRNDPTDICN
;
A
#
# COMPACT_ATOMS: atom_id res chain seq x y z
N MET A 1 13.95 21.38 0.31
CA MET A 1 15.27 20.69 0.36
C MET A 1 15.11 19.33 -0.29
N THR A 2 16.12 18.80 -0.97
CA THR A 2 16.06 17.52 -1.69
C THR A 2 16.48 16.35 -0.80
N ASN A 3 15.54 15.80 -0.02
CA ASN A 3 15.76 14.63 0.84
C ASN A 3 15.81 13.32 0.03
N ILE A 4 16.61 13.28 -1.04
CA ILE A 4 16.73 12.12 -1.93
C ILE A 4 17.39 10.97 -1.15
N GLY A 5 16.68 9.85 -1.02
CA GLY A 5 17.17 8.65 -0.32
C GLY A 5 17.18 8.71 1.21
N THR A 6 16.76 9.82 1.85
CA THR A 6 16.67 9.89 3.31
C THR A 6 15.54 9.00 3.84
N LYS A 7 15.87 8.00 4.66
CA LYS A 7 14.92 7.22 5.43
C LYS A 7 14.86 7.72 6.87
N PHE A 8 13.78 7.43 7.59
CA PHE A 8 13.56 7.86 8.96
C PHE A 8 13.33 6.65 9.87
N LEU A 9 14.13 6.52 10.93
CA LEU A 9 13.90 5.53 11.99
C LEU A 9 13.07 6.17 13.10
N LEU A 10 11.89 5.61 13.36
CA LEU A 10 10.91 6.11 14.32
C LEU A 10 10.87 5.18 15.55
N ALA A 11 11.10 5.72 16.74
CA ALA A 11 11.11 4.99 18.02
C ALA A 11 12.04 3.74 18.05
N GLN A 12 13.11 3.70 17.25
CA GLN A 12 13.94 2.50 17.01
C GLN A 12 13.15 1.26 16.53
N ARG A 13 11.94 1.45 15.99
CA ARG A 13 11.01 0.37 15.62
C ARG A 13 10.59 0.41 14.16
N PHE A 14 10.16 1.57 13.67
CA PHE A 14 9.65 1.67 12.29
C PHE A 14 10.64 2.40 11.40
N VAL A 15 11.06 1.76 10.31
CA VAL A 15 11.83 2.43 9.24
C VAL A 15 10.84 2.93 8.19
N PHE A 16 10.71 4.25 8.09
CA PHE A 16 9.91 4.93 7.08
C PHE A 16 10.79 5.36 5.89
N ASP A 17 10.35 5.04 4.67
CA ASP A 17 10.94 5.52 3.43
C ASP A 17 9.89 6.35 2.63
N PRO A 18 10.09 7.67 2.51
CA PRO A 18 9.16 8.55 1.78
C PRO A 18 9.23 8.39 0.26
N ASN A 19 10.29 7.78 -0.28
CA ASN A 19 10.49 7.63 -1.72
C ASN A 19 9.69 6.44 -2.25
N SER A 20 9.68 5.35 -1.49
CA SER A 20 8.91 4.14 -1.79
C SER A 20 7.49 4.16 -1.23
N ASN A 21 7.15 5.10 -0.33
CA ASN A 21 5.96 5.07 0.53
C ASN A 21 5.86 3.77 1.35
N SER A 22 6.93 3.37 2.04
CA SER A 22 6.94 2.13 2.85
C SER A 22 7.29 2.37 4.32
N LEU A 23 6.76 1.52 5.19
CA LEU A 23 6.98 1.52 6.64
C LEU A 23 7.30 0.08 7.08
N ALA A 24 8.51 -0.17 7.58
CA ALA A 24 8.96 -1.51 7.99
C ALA A 24 9.07 -1.64 9.52
N ASP A 25 8.35 -2.59 10.13
CA ASP A 25 8.33 -2.85 11.58
C ASP A 25 9.47 -3.80 11.99
N GLN A 26 10.60 -3.23 12.44
CA GLN A 26 11.78 -3.99 12.86
C GLN A 26 11.47 -5.04 13.94
N GLN A 27 10.50 -4.75 14.82
CA GLN A 27 10.12 -5.64 15.92
C GLN A 27 9.16 -6.76 15.49
N ASN A 28 8.58 -6.70 14.29
CA ASN A 28 7.64 -7.70 13.77
C ASN A 28 8.19 -8.40 12.51
N GLY A 29 9.40 -8.95 12.61
CA GLY A 29 10.03 -9.70 11.50
C GLY A 29 10.36 -8.86 10.27
N ASN A 30 10.54 -7.53 10.44
CA ASN A 30 10.75 -6.57 9.35
C ASN A 30 9.58 -6.50 8.34
N GLU A 31 8.35 -6.72 8.81
CA GLU A 31 7.10 -6.58 8.04
C GLU A 31 7.01 -5.20 7.36
N VAL A 32 6.97 -5.17 6.02
CA VAL A 32 6.90 -3.92 5.23
C VAL A 32 5.46 -3.62 4.83
N VAL A 33 4.90 -2.55 5.37
CA VAL A 33 3.57 -2.02 5.03
C VAL A 33 3.71 -0.86 4.03
N ARG A 34 2.90 -0.87 2.97
CA ARG A 34 2.82 0.25 2.02
C ARG A 34 1.86 1.33 2.53
N LEU A 35 2.37 2.55 2.66
CA LEU A 35 1.57 3.74 3.02
C LEU A 35 0.82 4.27 1.79
N GLY A 36 -0.33 4.90 2.02
CA GLY A 36 -0.96 5.76 1.02
C GLY A 36 -0.13 7.04 0.80
N SER A 37 -0.28 7.67 -0.36
CA SER A 37 0.52 8.87 -0.70
C SER A 37 0.27 10.05 0.26
N ASN A 38 -0.92 10.14 0.84
CA ASN A 38 -1.26 11.22 1.77
C ASN A 38 -0.72 10.93 3.17
N GLU A 39 -0.88 9.68 3.64
CA GLU A 39 -0.28 9.17 4.87
C GLU A 39 1.26 9.31 4.86
N SER A 40 1.89 9.03 3.73
CA SER A 40 3.34 9.20 3.52
C SER A 40 3.77 10.68 3.58
N ARG A 41 3.10 11.59 2.86
CA ARG A 41 3.37 13.03 2.94
C ARG A 41 3.16 13.60 4.35
N ILE A 42 2.12 13.15 5.06
CA ILE A 42 1.86 13.53 6.46
C ILE A 42 3.01 13.05 7.36
N LEU A 43 3.42 11.78 7.24
CA LEU A 43 4.50 11.22 8.04
C LEU A 43 5.84 11.89 7.73
N LEU A 44 6.10 12.26 6.48
CA LEU A 44 7.29 13.01 6.07
C LEU A 44 7.37 14.38 6.76
N MET A 45 6.34 15.22 6.67
CA MET A 45 6.39 16.54 7.33
C MET A 45 6.53 16.41 8.86
N LEU A 46 5.84 15.41 9.45
CA LEU A 46 5.94 15.07 10.87
C LEU A 46 7.34 14.60 11.28
N ALA A 47 8.04 13.83 10.44
CA ALA A 47 9.39 13.32 10.68
C ALA A 47 10.49 14.34 10.34
N GLU A 48 10.22 15.32 9.48
CA GLU A 48 11.12 16.46 9.27
C GLU A 48 11.12 17.42 10.45
N ARG A 49 9.96 17.60 11.12
CA ARG A 49 9.76 18.48 12.29
C ARG A 49 9.29 17.69 13.54
N PRO A 50 10.10 16.74 14.06
CA PRO A 50 9.70 15.94 15.20
C PRO A 50 9.52 16.80 16.45
N ASN A 51 8.53 16.45 17.27
CA ASN A 51 8.06 17.20 18.44
C ASN A 51 7.50 18.62 18.16
N GLU A 52 7.40 19.06 16.90
CA GLU A 52 6.68 20.28 16.52
C GLU A 52 5.17 20.01 16.35
N VAL A 53 4.32 21.03 16.61
CA VAL A 53 2.87 20.93 16.40
C VAL A 53 2.50 21.52 15.06
N LEU A 54 2.53 20.70 14.02
CA LEU A 54 2.09 21.05 12.67
C LEU A 54 0.60 21.36 12.68
N THR A 55 0.22 22.50 12.10
CA THR A 55 -1.18 22.93 12.06
C THR A 55 -1.98 22.14 11.03
N ARG A 56 -3.31 22.07 11.22
CA ARG A 56 -4.20 21.46 10.22
C ARG A 56 -4.06 22.15 8.85
N ASN A 57 -3.84 23.46 8.83
CA ASN A 57 -3.69 24.23 7.59
C ASN A 57 -2.41 23.90 6.83
N GLU A 58 -1.26 23.78 7.49
CA GLU A 58 0.00 23.33 6.86
C GLU A 58 -0.12 21.93 6.27
N LEU A 59 -0.74 21.01 7.01
CA LEU A 59 -0.96 19.64 6.55
C LEU A 59 -1.93 19.59 5.35
N HIS A 60 -2.99 20.40 5.35
CA HIS A 60 -3.88 20.55 4.19
C HIS A 60 -3.15 21.14 2.97
N GLU A 61 -2.25 22.10 3.19
CA GLU A 61 -1.49 22.76 2.11
C GLU A 61 -0.59 21.76 1.37
N PHE A 62 0.38 21.17 2.07
CA PHE A 62 1.41 20.30 1.49
C PHE A 62 0.86 18.97 0.94
N VAL A 63 -0.10 18.38 1.65
CA VAL A 63 -0.58 17.02 1.35
C VAL A 63 -1.65 17.02 0.26
N TRP A 64 -2.41 18.12 0.11
CA TRP A 64 -3.49 18.24 -0.87
C TRP A 64 -3.37 19.47 -1.79
N ARG A 65 -3.26 20.71 -1.28
CA ARG A 65 -3.33 21.91 -2.14
C ARG A 65 -2.13 22.04 -3.09
N GLU A 66 -0.91 21.84 -2.61
CA GLU A 66 0.31 21.75 -3.43
C GLU A 66 0.22 20.62 -4.48
N GLN A 67 -0.64 19.63 -4.25
CA GLN A 67 -0.86 18.48 -5.15
C GLN A 67 -2.02 18.72 -6.14
N GLY A 68 -2.67 19.89 -6.08
CA GLY A 68 -3.79 20.28 -6.95
C GLY A 68 -5.20 19.92 -6.41
N PHE A 69 -5.33 19.52 -5.15
CA PHE A 69 -6.60 19.09 -4.55
C PHE A 69 -7.05 20.00 -3.41
N GLU A 70 -8.33 20.33 -3.35
CA GLU A 70 -8.96 20.90 -2.16
C GLU A 70 -9.84 19.83 -1.50
N VAL A 71 -9.68 19.67 -0.17
CA VAL A 71 -10.39 18.67 0.62
C VAL A 71 -10.84 19.26 1.96
N ASP A 72 -11.75 18.55 2.62
CA ASP A 72 -12.28 18.92 3.92
C ASP A 72 -11.44 18.34 5.09
N ASP A 73 -11.78 18.74 6.30
CA ASP A 73 -11.06 18.36 7.51
C ASP A 73 -11.30 16.89 7.97
N SER A 74 -12.34 16.23 7.45
CA SER A 74 -12.51 14.77 7.63
C SER A 74 -11.48 13.98 6.84
N SER A 75 -11.07 14.44 5.65
CA SER A 75 -10.03 13.81 4.83
C SER A 75 -8.68 13.74 5.55
N LEU A 76 -8.25 14.84 6.18
CA LEU A 76 -7.06 14.87 7.06
C LEU A 76 -7.22 13.95 8.27
N THR A 77 -8.41 13.95 8.89
CA THR A 77 -8.69 13.11 10.06
C THR A 77 -8.70 11.61 9.72
N GLN A 78 -9.14 11.24 8.52
CA GLN A 78 -9.10 9.88 7.99
C GLN A 78 -7.66 9.44 7.71
N ALA A 79 -6.87 10.24 6.99
CA ALA A 79 -5.47 9.93 6.70
C ALA A 79 -4.64 9.73 7.98
N ILE A 80 -4.80 10.62 8.98
CA ILE A 80 -4.16 10.44 10.32
C ILE A 80 -4.63 9.13 10.99
N SER A 81 -5.90 8.74 10.81
CA SER A 81 -6.44 7.50 11.38
C SER A 81 -5.94 6.24 10.66
N THR A 82 -5.66 6.33 9.35
CA THR A 82 -4.96 5.27 8.59
C THR A 82 -3.51 5.15 9.04
N LEU A 83 -2.80 6.28 9.10
CA LEU A 83 -1.40 6.36 9.51
C LEU A 83 -1.17 5.77 10.91
N ARG A 84 -2.03 6.08 11.89
CA ARG A 84 -1.95 5.47 13.22
C ARG A 84 -2.11 3.94 13.20
N LYS A 85 -3.03 3.40 12.40
CA LYS A 85 -3.20 1.93 12.25
C LYS A 85 -1.93 1.29 11.68
N MET A 86 -1.30 1.93 10.71
CA MET A 86 -0.04 1.45 10.09
C MET A 86 1.14 1.50 11.08
N LEU A 87 1.22 2.54 11.90
CA LEU A 87 2.17 2.65 13.02
C LEU A 87 1.78 1.82 14.26
N LYS A 88 0.68 1.07 14.21
CA LYS A 88 0.13 0.29 15.35
C LYS A 88 -0.11 1.17 16.61
N ASP A 89 -0.35 2.47 16.41
CA ASP A 89 -0.42 3.57 17.41
C ASP A 89 -1.82 3.75 18.02
N SER A 90 -1.89 4.00 19.33
CA SER A 90 -3.14 4.08 20.10
C SER A 90 -3.70 5.50 20.19
N THR A 91 -4.98 5.69 19.86
CA THR A 91 -5.64 7.00 20.00
C THR A 91 -5.90 7.42 21.45
N LYS A 92 -5.86 6.49 22.41
CA LYS A 92 -6.02 6.77 23.85
C LYS A 92 -4.67 7.03 24.53
N SER A 93 -3.61 6.44 24.00
CA SER A 93 -2.25 6.45 24.56
C SER A 93 -1.25 6.55 23.41
N PRO A 94 -1.18 7.70 22.71
CA PRO A 94 -0.36 7.83 21.52
C PRO A 94 1.12 7.77 21.89
N GLU A 95 1.86 6.96 21.15
CA GLU A 95 3.32 6.80 21.22
C GLU A 95 3.99 7.48 20.01
N PHE A 96 3.28 7.55 18.89
CA PHE A 96 3.78 8.13 17.64
C PHE A 96 3.10 9.46 17.32
N VAL A 97 1.81 9.46 16.96
CA VAL A 97 1.13 10.65 16.46
C VAL A 97 0.14 11.18 17.49
N LYS A 98 0.46 12.32 18.11
CA LYS A 98 -0.39 13.00 19.09
C LYS A 98 -1.31 14.02 18.42
N THR A 99 -2.61 13.99 18.74
CA THR A 99 -3.54 15.06 18.36
C THR A 99 -3.37 16.22 19.34
N VAL A 100 -3.21 17.45 18.85
CA VAL A 100 -3.22 18.67 19.67
C VAL A 100 -4.53 19.43 19.40
N PRO A 101 -5.51 19.41 20.32
CA PRO A 101 -6.85 19.95 20.09
C PRO A 101 -6.84 21.40 19.59
N LYS A 102 -7.68 21.68 18.58
CA LYS A 102 -7.81 22.98 17.89
C LYS A 102 -6.53 23.53 17.22
N ARG A 103 -5.42 22.76 17.18
CA ARG A 103 -4.16 23.15 16.53
C ARG A 103 -3.81 22.25 15.34
N GLY A 104 -3.69 20.94 15.59
CA GLY A 104 -3.22 20.00 14.58
C GLY A 104 -2.63 18.73 15.19
N TYR A 105 -1.45 18.32 14.70
CA TYR A 105 -0.83 17.04 15.05
C TYR A 105 0.67 17.21 15.34
N GLN A 106 1.21 16.30 16.13
CA GLN A 106 2.60 16.32 16.60
C GLN A 106 3.15 14.89 16.59
N LEU A 107 4.35 14.69 16.06
CA LEU A 107 5.08 13.43 16.18
C LEU A 107 5.87 13.47 17.49
N ILE A 108 5.66 12.51 18.38
CA ILE A 108 6.18 12.53 19.76
C ILE A 108 7.17 11.41 20.07
N CYS A 109 7.47 10.55 19.10
CA CYS A 109 8.54 9.57 19.20
C CYS A 109 9.91 10.19 18.89
N SER A 110 10.99 9.45 19.18
CA SER A 110 12.32 9.75 18.63
C SER A 110 12.33 9.52 17.11
N VAL A 111 13.04 10.39 16.40
CA VAL A 111 13.21 10.32 14.94
C VAL A 111 14.68 10.52 14.59
N GLU A 112 15.23 9.55 13.88
CA GLU A 112 16.60 9.57 13.38
C GLU A 112 16.60 9.53 11.84
N ARG A 113 17.51 10.28 11.20
CA ARG A 113 17.62 10.33 9.73
C ARG A 113 18.68 9.33 9.26
N LEU A 114 18.21 8.20 8.75
CA LEU A 114 19.04 7.21 8.06
C LEU A 114 19.37 7.74 6.66
N SER A 115 20.44 8.53 6.58
CA SER A 115 21.07 8.93 5.33
C SER A 115 21.84 7.74 4.73
N PRO A 116 21.86 7.56 3.39
CA PRO A 116 22.72 6.59 2.73
C PRO A 116 24.17 7.12 2.68
N LEU A 117 24.78 7.28 3.86
CA LEU A 117 26.20 7.53 4.00
C LEU A 117 26.97 6.23 3.75
N SER A 118 27.98 6.34 2.90
CA SER A 118 28.90 5.28 2.48
C SER A 118 29.24 4.30 3.60
N SER A 119 28.92 3.02 3.40
CA SER A 119 29.36 1.95 4.28
C SER A 119 30.86 1.74 4.17
N GLU A 120 31.63 2.37 5.06
CA GLU A 120 32.94 1.88 5.50
C GLU A 120 33.31 2.50 6.86
N ALA A 121 34.01 1.74 7.72
CA ALA A 121 34.75 2.22 8.89
C ALA A 121 34.00 3.02 9.99
N ALA A 122 33.13 2.32 10.75
CA ALA A 122 32.87 2.62 12.16
C ALA A 122 32.95 1.34 13.00
N LEU A 123 34.17 0.85 13.24
CA LEU A 123 34.43 -0.31 14.09
C LEU A 123 34.21 0.06 15.57
N THR A 124 33.11 -0.40 16.17
CA THR A 124 32.92 -0.38 17.63
C THR A 124 33.41 -1.70 18.23
N ASP A 125 34.70 -1.77 18.48
CA ASP A 125 35.32 -2.77 19.34
C ASP A 125 35.02 -2.42 20.81
N VAL A 126 33.96 -3.04 21.37
CA VAL A 126 33.66 -3.02 22.81
C VAL A 126 33.18 -4.40 23.25
N ASP A 127 34.15 -5.18 23.72
CA ASP A 127 34.07 -6.28 24.68
C ASP A 127 32.81 -6.32 25.57
N ALA A 128 32.13 -7.48 25.58
CA ALA A 128 31.21 -7.91 26.62
C ALA A 128 31.15 -9.45 26.65
N GLN A 129 31.71 -10.06 27.70
CA GLN A 129 31.64 -11.50 27.96
C GLN A 129 30.31 -11.85 28.64
N GLU A 130 29.69 -12.97 28.31
CA GLU A 130 28.78 -13.68 29.22
C GLU A 130 28.80 -15.19 28.93
N GLU A 131 28.73 -16.01 29.98
CA GLU A 131 29.04 -17.44 29.94
C GLU A 131 27.78 -18.31 29.76
N GLU A 132 27.89 -19.42 29.01
CA GLU A 132 26.86 -20.46 29.00
C GLU A 132 26.83 -21.20 30.34
N ASN A 133 25.65 -21.40 30.93
CA ASN A 133 25.39 -22.58 31.76
C ASN A 133 23.90 -22.95 31.86
N GLU A 134 23.58 -24.06 31.20
CA GLU A 134 22.73 -25.19 31.59
C GLU A 134 21.55 -24.98 32.58
N ALA A 135 20.37 -25.45 32.17
CA ALA A 135 19.18 -25.58 33.03
C ALA A 135 19.23 -26.86 33.89
N PRO A 136 18.35 -26.98 34.91
CA PRO A 136 17.65 -28.25 35.05
C PRO A 136 16.14 -28.16 35.30
N VAL A 137 15.49 -29.23 34.86
CA VAL A 137 14.06 -29.56 34.98
C VAL A 137 13.56 -29.77 36.42
N VAL A 138 12.27 -29.50 36.64
CA VAL A 138 11.39 -30.24 37.56
C VAL A 138 10.02 -30.43 36.87
N ASP A 139 9.26 -31.46 37.26
CA ASP A 139 8.12 -32.05 36.52
C ASP A 139 6.87 -32.20 37.45
N LEU A 140 5.76 -32.76 36.92
CA LEU A 140 4.53 -33.24 37.62
C LEU A 140 3.54 -32.15 38.11
N GLU A 141 2.20 -32.32 38.16
CA GLU A 141 1.22 -33.34 37.69
C GLU A 141 0.18 -32.63 36.77
N GLN A 142 -0.49 -33.20 35.75
CA GLN A 142 -1.12 -34.52 35.51
C GLN A 142 -2.45 -34.78 36.27
N PHE A 143 -3.58 -34.48 35.61
CA PHE A 143 -4.88 -35.17 35.84
C PHE A 143 -5.67 -35.20 34.51
N ALA A 144 -6.48 -36.26 34.30
CA ALA A 144 -7.06 -36.57 32.98
C ALA A 144 -8.47 -37.21 33.06
N GLU A 145 -9.25 -37.03 31.98
CA GLU A 145 -10.44 -37.83 31.58
C GLU A 145 -11.63 -37.87 32.57
N PRO A 146 -12.78 -38.57 32.31
CA PRO A 146 -13.27 -39.18 31.05
C PRO A 146 -14.72 -38.80 30.61
N THR A 147 -14.97 -38.95 29.31
CA THR A 147 -16.05 -39.73 28.65
C THR A 147 -17.51 -39.81 29.21
N ALA A 148 -18.43 -39.11 28.51
CA ALA A 148 -19.71 -39.56 27.87
C ALA A 148 -20.80 -40.46 28.55
N GLU A 149 -22.00 -40.41 27.89
CA GLU A 149 -23.09 -41.42 27.81
C GLU A 149 -24.38 -41.39 28.70
N THR A 150 -25.52 -41.14 28.02
CA THR A 150 -26.71 -42.04 27.89
C THR A 150 -27.78 -42.23 29.02
N LYS A 151 -28.90 -41.49 28.85
CA LYS A 151 -30.35 -41.88 28.92
C LYS A 151 -31.11 -42.36 30.21
N ALA A 152 -32.28 -41.71 30.38
CA ALA A 152 -33.65 -42.26 30.62
C ALA A 152 -34.23 -42.51 32.05
N GLY A 153 -35.57 -42.36 32.16
CA GLY A 153 -36.43 -42.53 33.36
C GLY A 153 -37.38 -41.33 33.59
N THR A 154 -38.62 -41.24 33.04
CA THR A 154 -39.94 -41.70 33.59
C THR A 154 -40.18 -41.42 35.09
N ALA A 155 -41.35 -40.97 35.59
CA ALA A 155 -42.71 -40.70 35.07
C ALA A 155 -43.36 -39.53 35.90
N VAL A 156 -44.66 -39.16 35.97
CA VAL A 156 -46.01 -39.66 35.58
C VAL A 156 -46.99 -38.45 35.38
N GLU A 157 -48.30 -38.69 35.12
CA GLU A 157 -49.54 -37.88 35.44
C GLU A 157 -49.55 -36.31 35.38
N GLN A 158 -50.53 -35.58 34.82
CA GLN A 158 -51.97 -35.81 34.60
C GLN A 158 -52.51 -35.14 33.31
N ALA A 159 -53.74 -35.55 32.92
CA ALA A 159 -54.58 -34.98 31.83
C ALA A 159 -55.94 -34.50 32.45
N PRO A 160 -56.95 -33.98 31.71
CA PRO A 160 -57.06 -33.79 30.25
C PRO A 160 -57.70 -32.46 29.77
N THR A 161 -57.77 -32.26 28.45
CA THR A 161 -58.99 -31.83 27.71
C THR A 161 -58.74 -32.03 26.20
N ALA A 162 -59.72 -32.53 25.45
CA ALA A 162 -59.55 -32.92 24.04
C ALA A 162 -60.23 -31.99 23.04
N GLN A 163 -59.58 -31.74 21.90
CA GLN A 163 -60.20 -31.29 20.64
C GLN A 163 -59.53 -32.01 19.45
N PRO A 164 -60.26 -32.29 18.35
CA PRO A 164 -59.79 -33.19 17.29
C PRO A 164 -58.81 -32.55 16.29
N LEU A 165 -58.06 -33.41 15.60
CA LEU A 165 -57.02 -33.05 14.62
C LEU A 165 -57.57 -32.17 13.48
N LYS A 166 -56.81 -31.12 13.14
CA LYS A 166 -56.68 -30.63 11.76
C LYS A 166 -55.39 -31.21 11.18
N SER A 167 -55.47 -31.79 9.98
CA SER A 167 -54.31 -32.34 9.28
C SER A 167 -53.40 -31.23 8.73
N ALA A 168 -52.11 -31.27 9.10
CA ALA A 168 -51.09 -30.47 8.45
C ALA A 168 -50.74 -31.09 7.07
N PRO A 169 -50.55 -30.28 6.00
CA PRO A 169 -50.15 -30.80 4.70
C PRO A 169 -48.68 -31.28 4.73
N ALA A 170 -48.40 -32.38 4.05
CA ALA A 170 -47.08 -33.00 4.05
C ALA A 170 -45.99 -32.08 3.44
N GLN A 171 -44.93 -31.85 4.20
CA GLN A 171 -43.80 -31.00 3.83
C GLN A 171 -42.97 -31.69 2.72
N LYS A 172 -43.10 -31.22 1.47
CA LYS A 172 -42.45 -31.82 0.31
C LYS A 172 -40.92 -31.69 0.37
N ASN A 173 -40.21 -32.78 0.04
CA ASN A 173 -38.75 -32.87 0.03
C ASN A 173 -38.07 -31.70 -0.69
N THR A 174 -37.34 -30.86 0.06
CA THR A 174 -36.60 -29.71 -0.46
C THR A 174 -35.24 -30.07 -1.06
N ASN A 175 -34.81 -31.33 -0.95
CA ASN A 175 -33.49 -31.82 -1.39
C ASN A 175 -33.18 -31.54 -2.88
N TRP A 176 -34.19 -31.46 -3.75
CA TRP A 176 -33.98 -31.12 -5.16
C TRP A 176 -33.65 -29.64 -5.37
N LEU A 177 -34.32 -28.74 -4.65
CA LEU A 177 -34.01 -27.30 -4.64
C LEU A 177 -32.61 -27.07 -4.05
N PHE A 178 -32.25 -27.77 -2.96
CA PHE A 178 -30.91 -27.68 -2.38
C PHE A 178 -29.82 -28.12 -3.39
N ARG A 179 -30.04 -29.21 -4.13
CA ARG A 179 -29.13 -29.63 -5.21
C ARG A 179 -29.00 -28.59 -6.32
N ILE A 180 -30.10 -27.97 -6.74
CA ILE A 180 -30.07 -26.89 -7.74
C ILE A 180 -29.29 -25.67 -7.21
N ILE A 181 -29.51 -25.27 -5.95
CA ILE A 181 -28.80 -24.16 -5.30
C ILE A 181 -27.28 -24.43 -5.24
N VAL A 182 -26.87 -25.64 -4.84
CA VAL A 182 -25.43 -26.02 -4.82
C VAL A 182 -24.83 -26.04 -6.22
N LEU A 183 -25.55 -26.56 -7.22
CA LEU A 183 -25.08 -26.62 -8.61
C LEU A 183 -24.93 -25.21 -9.22
N VAL A 184 -25.91 -24.32 -8.97
CA VAL A 184 -25.82 -22.89 -9.35
C VAL A 184 -24.69 -22.18 -8.61
N ALA A 185 -24.50 -22.43 -7.30
CA ALA A 185 -23.42 -21.83 -6.52
C ALA A 185 -22.02 -22.27 -6.97
N LEU A 186 -21.89 -23.46 -7.57
CA LEU A 186 -20.64 -23.97 -8.13
C LEU A 186 -20.40 -23.48 -9.57
N LEU A 187 -21.46 -23.39 -10.40
CA LEU A 187 -21.35 -22.89 -11.77
C LEU A 187 -21.26 -21.36 -11.87
N LEU A 188 -21.84 -20.59 -10.94
CA LEU A 188 -21.85 -19.13 -11.01
C LEU A 188 -20.44 -18.53 -10.99
N PRO A 189 -19.51 -18.93 -10.09
CA PRO A 189 -18.12 -18.47 -10.13
C PRO A 189 -17.42 -18.81 -11.45
N VAL A 190 -17.60 -20.03 -11.97
CA VAL A 190 -17.01 -20.47 -13.25
C VAL A 190 -17.58 -19.66 -14.42
N GLY A 191 -18.88 -19.40 -14.42
CA GLY A 191 -19.56 -18.56 -15.41
C GLY A 191 -19.07 -17.11 -15.37
N VAL A 192 -18.90 -16.52 -14.19
CA VAL A 192 -18.30 -15.19 -14.05
C VAL A 192 -16.88 -15.18 -14.61
N LEU A 193 -16.03 -16.13 -14.22
CA LEU A 193 -14.63 -16.23 -14.69
C LEU A 193 -14.53 -16.39 -16.22
N MET A 194 -15.49 -17.09 -16.84
CA MET A 194 -15.58 -17.28 -18.30
C MET A 194 -16.22 -16.10 -19.06
N LEU A 195 -16.92 -15.19 -18.36
CA LEU A 195 -17.50 -13.97 -18.96
C LEU A 195 -16.64 -12.72 -18.70
N THR A 196 -15.79 -12.73 -17.68
CA THR A 196 -14.83 -11.66 -17.40
C THR A 196 -13.55 -11.85 -18.21
N ASN A 197 -13.57 -11.44 -19.47
CA ASN A 197 -12.31 -11.07 -20.13
C ASN A 197 -11.65 -9.93 -19.34
N PRO A 198 -10.34 -9.98 -19.04
CA PRO A 198 -9.65 -8.83 -18.49
C PRO A 198 -9.72 -7.67 -19.50
N ALA A 199 -9.95 -6.46 -19.01
CA ALA A 199 -9.96 -5.28 -19.88
C ALA A 199 -8.53 -4.98 -20.33
N GLU A 200 -8.21 -5.31 -21.58
CA GLU A 200 -6.92 -4.96 -22.19
C GLU A 200 -6.71 -3.45 -22.14
N SER A 201 -5.51 -3.03 -21.71
CA SER A 201 -5.13 -1.62 -21.69
C SER A 201 -4.91 -1.13 -23.11
N GLN A 202 -5.96 -0.64 -23.75
CA GLN A 202 -5.87 -0.08 -25.10
C GLN A 202 -5.14 1.26 -25.10
N PHE A 203 -4.08 1.34 -25.91
CA PHE A 203 -3.29 2.55 -26.13
C PHE A 203 -3.59 3.16 -27.52
N ARG A 204 -3.30 4.45 -27.64
CA ARG A 204 -3.25 5.19 -28.91
C ARG A 204 -1.85 5.80 -29.07
N GLN A 205 -1.31 5.77 -30.29
CA GLN A 205 -0.09 6.49 -30.62
C GLN A 205 -0.37 8.00 -30.67
N ILE A 206 0.55 8.80 -30.12
CA ILE A 206 0.48 10.29 -30.14
C ILE A 206 1.63 10.93 -30.92
N GLY A 207 2.66 10.16 -31.27
CA GLY A 207 3.81 10.59 -32.05
C GLY A 207 4.76 9.43 -32.31
N GLU A 208 5.83 9.73 -33.04
CA GLU A 208 6.95 8.81 -33.28
C GLU A 208 8.22 9.66 -33.41
N TYR A 209 9.25 9.32 -32.65
CA TYR A 209 10.49 10.10 -32.59
C TYR A 209 11.66 9.12 -32.63
N HIS A 210 12.61 9.32 -33.54
CA HIS A 210 13.76 8.41 -33.72
C HIS A 210 13.36 6.93 -33.92
N ASN A 211 12.26 6.69 -34.66
CA ASN A 211 11.64 5.36 -34.87
C ASN A 211 11.06 4.71 -33.59
N VAL A 212 10.93 5.47 -32.49
CA VAL A 212 10.29 5.03 -31.24
C VAL A 212 8.84 5.57 -31.19
N PRO A 213 7.81 4.72 -31.23
CA PRO A 213 6.42 5.14 -31.11
C PRO A 213 6.09 5.57 -29.67
N VAL A 214 5.35 6.68 -29.54
CA VAL A 214 4.89 7.18 -28.25
C VAL A 214 3.42 6.84 -28.06
N MET A 215 3.14 6.06 -27.03
CA MET A 215 1.81 5.54 -26.69
C MET A 215 1.21 6.26 -25.47
N THR A 216 -0.12 6.36 -25.43
CA THR A 216 -0.85 6.79 -24.22
C THR A 216 -2.20 6.07 -24.16
N PRO A 217 -2.80 5.79 -22.98
CA PRO A 217 -4.10 5.11 -22.91
C PRO A 217 -5.19 5.83 -23.70
N ILE A 218 -6.12 5.10 -24.33
CA ILE A 218 -7.16 5.70 -25.19
C ILE A 218 -7.99 6.79 -24.48
N ASN A 219 -8.26 6.61 -23.18
CA ASN A 219 -9.02 7.56 -22.36
C ASN A 219 -8.17 8.66 -21.69
N HIS A 220 -6.87 8.74 -22.01
CA HIS A 220 -5.97 9.76 -21.43
C HIS A 220 -6.26 11.16 -22.01
N PRO A 221 -6.13 12.24 -21.22
CA PRO A 221 -6.09 13.62 -21.72
C PRO A 221 -5.10 13.84 -22.87
N GLN A 222 -5.25 14.94 -23.61
CA GLN A 222 -4.29 15.33 -24.64
C GLN A 222 -2.97 15.82 -24.00
N LEU A 223 -1.85 15.52 -24.66
CA LEU A 223 -0.49 15.83 -24.18
C LEU A 223 0.23 16.88 -25.05
N ASN A 224 -0.51 17.66 -25.84
CA ASN A 224 0.00 18.56 -26.87
C ASN A 224 1.09 19.53 -26.34
N ASN A 225 0.89 20.07 -25.13
CA ASN A 225 1.83 20.99 -24.47
C ASN A 225 3.15 20.32 -24.05
N TRP A 226 3.19 18.99 -23.96
CA TRP A 226 4.34 18.20 -23.55
C TRP A 226 5.12 17.60 -24.71
N LEU A 227 4.56 17.56 -25.93
CA LEU A 227 5.18 16.92 -27.10
C LEU A 227 6.65 17.35 -27.33
N PRO A 228 7.05 18.63 -27.23
CA PRO A 228 8.45 19.03 -27.40
C PRO A 228 9.38 18.44 -26.33
N SER A 229 8.91 18.33 -25.08
CA SER A 229 9.67 17.71 -23.99
C SER A 229 9.76 16.20 -24.13
N ILE A 230 8.72 15.55 -24.67
CA ILE A 230 8.71 14.11 -24.98
C ILE A 230 9.73 13.81 -26.09
N GLU A 231 9.66 14.55 -27.19
CA GLU A 231 10.59 14.47 -28.33
C GLU A 231 12.06 14.61 -27.89
N GLN A 232 12.35 15.68 -27.14
CA GLN A 232 13.69 15.94 -26.63
C GLN A 232 14.20 14.85 -25.66
N CYS A 233 13.31 14.29 -24.84
CA CYS A 233 13.68 13.23 -23.90
C CYS A 233 13.96 11.91 -24.62
N ILE A 234 13.15 11.55 -25.63
CA ILE A 234 13.36 10.34 -26.43
C ILE A 234 14.62 10.46 -27.28
N GLN A 235 14.85 11.60 -27.93
CA GLN A 235 16.11 11.86 -28.65
C GLN A 235 17.31 11.66 -27.71
N ARG A 236 17.33 12.36 -26.56
CA ARG A 236 18.45 12.29 -25.62
C ARG A 236 18.63 10.88 -25.06
N TYR A 237 17.55 10.13 -24.83
CA TYR A 237 17.62 8.74 -24.40
C TYR A 237 18.29 7.86 -25.45
N VAL A 238 17.82 7.89 -26.71
CA VAL A 238 18.38 7.12 -27.84
C VAL A 238 19.84 7.50 -28.12
N GLU A 239 20.22 8.77 -27.96
CA GLU A 239 21.62 9.23 -28.07
C GLU A 239 22.58 8.61 -27.05
N HIS A 240 22.10 8.06 -25.94
CA HIS A 240 22.92 7.49 -24.85
C HIS A 240 22.83 5.96 -24.72
N HIS A 241 21.98 5.29 -25.51
CA HIS A 241 21.81 3.83 -25.52
C HIS A 241 22.34 3.23 -26.83
N ALA A 242 22.51 1.90 -26.88
CA ALA A 242 22.96 1.24 -28.10
C ALA A 242 21.81 1.16 -29.12
N ALA A 243 22.14 1.10 -30.42
CA ALA A 243 21.15 0.81 -31.46
C ALA A 243 20.46 -0.55 -31.27
N GLU A 244 21.16 -1.49 -30.61
CA GLU A 244 20.66 -2.84 -30.27
C GLU A 244 19.82 -2.85 -28.97
N SER A 245 19.99 -1.85 -28.09
CA SER A 245 19.18 -1.63 -26.88
C SER A 245 18.35 -0.33 -26.97
N SER A 246 17.80 -0.07 -28.16
CA SER A 246 16.87 1.04 -28.36
C SER A 246 15.44 0.64 -27.96
N PRO A 247 14.67 1.54 -27.31
CA PRO A 247 13.34 1.23 -26.80
C PRO A 247 12.35 0.95 -27.94
N VAL A 248 11.53 -0.08 -27.76
CA VAL A 248 10.49 -0.53 -28.70
C VAL A 248 9.27 0.39 -28.65
N GLU A 249 8.90 0.90 -27.48
CA GLU A 249 7.87 1.93 -27.32
C GLU A 249 8.08 2.79 -26.06
N VAL A 250 7.43 3.96 -26.02
CA VAL A 250 7.41 4.84 -24.83
C VAL A 250 5.98 5.16 -24.41
N ILE A 251 5.58 4.72 -23.21
CA ILE A 251 4.24 4.99 -22.66
C ILE A 251 4.24 6.28 -21.85
N ALA A 252 3.60 7.32 -22.40
CA ALA A 252 3.43 8.64 -21.79
C ALA A 252 2.12 8.75 -21.00
N THR A 253 2.21 9.17 -19.73
CA THR A 253 1.05 9.35 -18.83
C THR A 253 1.19 10.53 -17.88
N GLY A 254 0.06 11.10 -17.43
CA GLY A 254 -0.01 12.24 -16.51
C GLY A 254 -0.16 13.58 -17.25
N GLY A 255 0.79 14.48 -17.07
CA GLY A 255 0.84 15.79 -17.71
C GLY A 255 -0.13 16.85 -17.17
N GLN A 256 -1.03 16.48 -16.26
CA GLN A 256 -2.02 17.40 -15.67
C GLN A 256 -1.45 18.14 -14.44
N ASN A 257 -0.76 17.43 -13.54
CA ASN A 257 -0.25 17.97 -12.28
C ASN A 257 1.17 18.56 -12.44
N ASN A 258 1.42 19.29 -13.53
CA ASN A 258 2.73 19.86 -13.87
C ASN A 258 3.89 18.83 -13.95
N GLN A 259 3.56 17.53 -14.05
CA GLN A 259 4.48 16.40 -14.16
C GLN A 259 3.96 15.40 -15.20
N LEU A 260 4.83 14.90 -16.07
CA LEU A 260 4.61 13.79 -16.99
C LEU A 260 5.50 12.61 -16.62
N ILE A 261 5.02 11.40 -16.85
CA ILE A 261 5.76 10.14 -16.69
C ILE A 261 5.94 9.49 -18.06
N LEU A 262 7.18 9.15 -18.41
CA LEU A 262 7.54 8.33 -19.57
C LEU A 262 8.06 6.98 -19.09
N ASN A 263 7.46 5.89 -19.56
CA ASN A 263 7.98 4.54 -19.35
C ASN A 263 8.59 4.06 -20.66
N TYR A 264 9.89 3.86 -20.68
CA TYR A 264 10.63 3.32 -21.82
C TYR A 264 10.55 1.79 -21.73
N ILE A 265 10.05 1.16 -22.80
CA ILE A 265 9.90 -0.29 -22.90
C ILE A 265 10.80 -0.79 -24.02
N HIS A 266 11.72 -1.68 -23.65
CA HIS A 266 12.64 -2.40 -24.53
C HIS A 266 12.09 -3.78 -24.88
N ASP A 267 12.75 -4.46 -25.82
CA ASP A 267 12.45 -5.86 -26.12
C ASP A 267 12.71 -6.76 -24.90
N SER A 268 12.04 -7.92 -24.87
CA SER A 268 12.33 -9.09 -24.03
C SER A 268 13.80 -9.22 -23.62
N ASP A 269 14.71 -9.25 -24.59
CA ASP A 269 16.14 -9.51 -24.36
C ASP A 269 16.88 -8.34 -23.68
N HIS A 270 16.36 -7.12 -23.77
CA HIS A 270 16.89 -5.89 -23.16
C HIS A 270 15.97 -5.31 -22.06
N SER A 271 15.00 -6.10 -21.59
CA SER A 271 13.96 -5.68 -20.64
C SER A 271 14.46 -5.24 -19.25
N TYR A 272 15.77 -5.39 -18.98
CA TYR A 272 16.45 -4.83 -17.81
C TYR A 272 16.77 -3.32 -17.94
N GLU A 273 16.73 -2.76 -19.15
CA GLU A 273 16.88 -1.31 -19.41
C GLU A 273 15.54 -0.53 -19.31
N ASN A 274 14.44 -1.22 -19.01
CA ASN A 274 13.11 -0.64 -18.81
C ASN A 274 13.10 0.39 -17.67
N VAL A 275 12.81 1.66 -17.99
CA VAL A 275 12.96 2.78 -17.04
C VAL A 275 11.80 3.77 -17.08
N THR A 276 11.45 4.32 -15.91
CA THR A 276 10.39 5.32 -15.73
C THR A 276 10.98 6.71 -15.45
N LEU A 277 11.07 7.57 -16.46
CA LEU A 277 11.53 8.96 -16.34
C LEU A 277 10.38 9.92 -15.98
N ARG A 278 10.71 11.06 -15.37
CA ARG A 278 9.73 12.04 -14.83
C ARG A 278 10.06 13.47 -15.25
N ILE A 279 9.32 13.98 -16.22
CA ILE A 279 9.46 15.32 -16.78
C ILE A 279 8.59 16.29 -15.95
N PHE A 280 9.15 17.43 -15.51
CA PHE A 280 8.41 18.47 -14.78
C PHE A 280 8.34 19.76 -15.60
N ALA A 281 7.15 20.33 -15.77
CA ALA A 281 6.98 21.54 -16.57
C ALA A 281 7.53 22.78 -15.84
N GLY A 282 8.11 23.71 -16.60
CA GLY A 282 8.81 24.89 -16.07
C GLY A 282 10.29 24.66 -15.73
N ARG A 283 10.79 23.41 -15.76
CA ARG A 283 12.22 23.16 -15.92
C ARG A 283 12.58 23.35 -17.40
N ASN A 284 13.19 24.50 -17.71
CA ASN A 284 13.59 24.84 -19.08
C ASN A 284 15.01 24.36 -19.43
N ASP A 285 15.72 23.68 -18.52
CA ASP A 285 17.06 23.16 -18.76
C ASP A 285 17.03 21.65 -19.09
N PRO A 286 17.29 21.22 -20.34
CA PRO A 286 17.11 19.83 -20.76
C PRO A 286 18.06 18.83 -20.08
N THR A 287 19.14 19.30 -19.46
CA THR A 287 20.02 18.47 -18.63
C THR A 287 19.36 17.93 -17.37
N ASP A 288 18.24 18.53 -16.93
CA ASP A 288 17.57 18.26 -15.65
C ASP A 288 16.17 17.63 -15.81
N ILE A 289 15.85 17.16 -17.03
CA ILE A 289 14.52 16.67 -17.43
C ILE A 289 14.45 15.14 -17.58
N CYS A 290 15.58 14.48 -17.88
CA CYS A 290 15.65 13.09 -18.34
C CYS A 290 16.71 12.23 -17.62
N ASN A 291 16.98 12.55 -16.35
CA ASN A 291 17.74 11.69 -15.42
C ASN A 291 16.78 10.96 -14.46
#